data_AF-A0AA52AWA6-F1
#
_entry.id   AF-A0AA52AWA6-F1
#
_cell.length_a   1.000
_cell.length_b   1.000
_cell.length_c   1.000
_cell.angle_alpha   90.00
_cell.angle_beta   90.00
_cell.angle_gamma   90.00
#
_symmetry.space_group_name_H-M   'P 1'
#
loop_
_entity.id
_entity.type
_entity.pdbx_description
1 polymer ?
#
loop_
_entity_poly.entity_id
_entity_poly.type
_entity_poly.pdbx_seq_one_letter_code
_entity_poly.pdbx_strand_id
1 'polypeptide(L)'
;MTFSRLDIHRRNRGERTLVTLAGDIGPATTPLLRAAVEQCLLDGVTEIDVDLTTVGSCDARGLDVLLSASRRASRVHARLRLHHPCAQIARLLDATGSNSLLLTAPVSPVPPAASGDLMSTATRAPEDPARRVDQPVLRDGIRLRRLTRWQAEDMREDIADLAAESVAGTAGEAYHDRGDFLHRLAVTAHRPGFALLVAETTVLVGCAFGFPVGSDDSGRGGFDGTLQEIIQRLTSRARFVVLTQVVAHPHAQHRDIARRLQQRLLTDLHSSLGVTVLHPADQAGQAAFSSWGWQNMGEVVGLPGPVAPCVLTLSAEGQPSARR
;
A
#
# COMPACT_ATOMS: atom_id res chain seq x y z
N MET A 1 14.37 20.27 -22.60
CA MET A 1 13.90 19.00 -22.05
C MET A 1 12.82 18.48 -22.98
N THR A 2 13.07 17.37 -23.66
CA THR A 2 12.10 16.75 -24.58
C THR A 2 10.97 16.15 -23.74
N PHE A 3 9.74 16.64 -23.93
CA PHE A 3 8.57 16.04 -23.32
C PHE A 3 8.38 14.65 -23.95
N SER A 4 8.65 13.59 -23.18
CA SER A 4 8.26 12.24 -23.56
C SER A 4 6.74 12.18 -23.56
N ARG A 5 6.16 12.04 -24.75
CA ARG A 5 4.71 11.96 -24.96
C ARG A 5 4.34 10.48 -25.07
N LEU A 6 3.33 10.07 -24.30
CA LEU A 6 2.68 8.77 -24.43
C LEU A 6 1.28 9.01 -24.98
N ASP A 7 1.02 8.58 -26.21
CA ASP A 7 -0.31 8.61 -26.79
C ASP A 7 -1.00 7.27 -26.53
N ILE A 8 -2.19 7.32 -25.94
CA ILE A 8 -2.98 6.15 -25.55
C ILE A 8 -4.25 6.13 -26.39
N HIS A 9 -4.43 5.07 -27.17
CA HIS A 9 -5.64 4.88 -27.96
C HIS A 9 -6.40 3.68 -27.43
N ARG A 10 -7.64 3.91 -27.03
CA ARG A 10 -8.53 2.86 -26.53
C ARG A 10 -9.57 2.51 -27.60
N ARG A 11 -9.75 1.21 -27.85
CA ARG A 11 -10.81 0.67 -28.71
C ARG A 11 -11.56 -0.43 -27.99
N ASN A 12 -12.84 -0.18 -27.71
CA ASN A 12 -13.71 -1.16 -27.06
C ASN A 12 -14.43 -2.01 -28.13
N ARG A 13 -14.51 -3.32 -27.90
CA ARG A 13 -15.29 -4.27 -28.70
C ARG A 13 -15.98 -5.27 -27.77
N GLY A 14 -17.24 -4.98 -27.43
CA GLY A 14 -18.00 -5.79 -26.47
C GLY A 14 -17.31 -5.81 -25.11
N GLU A 15 -17.05 -7.00 -24.59
CA GLU A 15 -16.37 -7.20 -23.30
C GLU A 15 -14.84 -7.07 -23.38
N ARG A 16 -14.29 -6.80 -24.57
CA ARG A 16 -12.85 -6.66 -24.81
C ARG A 16 -12.45 -5.21 -25.04
N THR A 17 -11.31 -4.81 -24.51
CA THR A 17 -10.69 -3.50 -24.78
C THR A 17 -9.26 -3.67 -25.29
N LEU A 18 -8.96 -3.05 -26.43
CA LEU A 18 -7.60 -2.90 -26.92
C LEU A 18 -7.07 -1.51 -26.56
N VAL A 19 -5.95 -1.47 -25.85
CA VAL A 19 -5.21 -0.27 -25.47
C VAL A 19 -3.90 -0.23 -26.26
N THR A 20 -3.80 0.65 -27.24
CA THR A 20 -2.57 0.85 -28.02
C THR A 20 -1.76 1.98 -27.41
N LEU A 21 -0.50 1.70 -27.08
CA LEU A 21 0.44 2.64 -26.49
C LEU A 21 1.50 3.05 -27.52
N ALA A 22 1.68 4.36 -27.72
CA ALA A 22 2.71 4.91 -28.60
C ALA A 22 3.58 5.93 -27.85
N GLY A 23 4.91 5.75 -27.90
CA GLY A 23 5.87 6.61 -27.22
C GLY A 23 6.60 5.92 -26.05
N ASP A 24 7.18 6.73 -25.16
CA ASP A 24 7.98 6.22 -24.04
C ASP A 24 7.15 6.12 -22.75
N ILE A 25 7.31 5.00 -22.05
CA ILE A 25 6.72 4.77 -20.73
C ILE A 25 7.80 5.05 -19.68
N GLY A 26 7.68 6.20 -19.03
CA GLY A 26 8.59 6.66 -17.98
C GLY A 26 7.87 7.50 -16.94
N PRO A 27 8.59 8.12 -15.98
CA PRO A 27 7.96 8.71 -14.79
C PRO A 27 6.89 9.77 -15.11
N ALA A 28 7.07 10.52 -16.19
CA ALA A 28 6.13 11.55 -16.63
C ALA A 28 4.84 10.99 -17.26
N THR A 29 4.90 9.78 -17.84
CA THR A 29 3.80 9.15 -18.58
C THR A 29 3.14 8.00 -17.82
N THR A 30 3.78 7.48 -16.77
CA THR A 30 3.25 6.46 -15.86
C THR A 30 1.88 6.79 -15.25
N PRO A 31 1.59 8.03 -14.79
CA PRO A 31 0.26 8.37 -14.29
C PRO A 31 -0.84 8.26 -15.37
N LEU A 32 -0.52 8.64 -16.61
CA LEU A 32 -1.43 8.56 -17.74
C LEU A 32 -1.76 7.09 -18.07
N LEU A 33 -0.73 6.23 -18.10
CA LEU A 33 -0.89 4.79 -18.30
C LEU A 33 -1.77 4.16 -17.21
N ARG A 34 -1.52 4.52 -15.94
CA ARG A 34 -2.31 4.03 -14.80
C ARG A 34 -3.78 4.38 -14.96
N ALA A 35 -4.10 5.66 -15.17
CA ALA A 35 -5.47 6.13 -15.31
C ALA A 35 -6.21 5.42 -16.47
N ALA A 36 -5.53 5.22 -17.60
CA ALA A 36 -6.13 4.56 -18.77
C ALA A 36 -6.50 3.09 -18.51
N VAL A 37 -5.62 2.33 -17.85
CA VAL A 37 -5.87 0.92 -17.56
C VAL A 37 -6.87 0.76 -16.42
N GLU A 38 -6.85 1.64 -15.42
CA GLU A 38 -7.84 1.66 -14.34
C GLU A 38 -9.24 1.97 -14.86
N GLN A 39 -9.37 2.93 -15.78
CA GLN A 39 -10.65 3.21 -16.41
C GLN A 39 -11.20 2.00 -17.17
N CYS A 40 -10.33 1.20 -17.80
CA CYS A 40 -10.78 -0.05 -18.45
C CYS A 40 -11.38 -1.03 -17.44
N LEU A 41 -10.74 -1.19 -16.27
CA LEU A 41 -11.23 -2.07 -15.20
C LEU A 41 -12.56 -1.57 -14.60
N LEU A 42 -12.72 -0.25 -14.44
CA LEU A 42 -13.96 0.35 -13.94
C LEU A 42 -15.13 0.19 -14.92
N ASP A 43 -14.85 0.18 -16.22
CA ASP A 43 -15.86 0.01 -17.26
C ASP A 43 -16.35 -1.44 -17.40
N GLY A 44 -15.87 -2.36 -16.55
CA GLY A 44 -16.40 -3.73 -16.44
C GLY A 44 -15.97 -4.68 -17.57
N VAL A 45 -14.86 -4.41 -18.25
CA VAL A 45 -14.37 -5.24 -19.36
C VAL A 45 -13.68 -6.49 -18.85
N THR A 46 -13.89 -7.63 -19.51
CA THR A 46 -13.38 -8.94 -19.08
C THR A 46 -12.02 -9.28 -19.70
N GLU A 47 -11.65 -8.64 -20.82
CA GLU A 47 -10.30 -8.75 -21.40
C GLU A 47 -9.75 -7.39 -21.82
N ILE A 48 -8.52 -7.10 -21.39
CA ILE A 48 -7.74 -5.90 -21.70
C ILE A 48 -6.48 -6.33 -22.44
N ASP A 49 -6.43 -6.06 -23.74
CA ASP A 49 -5.24 -6.29 -24.56
C ASP A 49 -4.45 -4.97 -24.66
N VAL A 50 -3.19 -4.98 -24.26
CA VAL A 50 -2.29 -3.82 -24.36
C VAL A 50 -1.30 -4.06 -25.48
N ASP A 51 -1.34 -3.24 -26.52
CA ASP A 51 -0.41 -3.29 -27.66
C ASP A 51 0.77 -2.35 -27.44
N LEU A 52 1.96 -2.94 -27.36
CA LEU A 52 3.24 -2.27 -27.10
C LEU A 52 4.07 -2.07 -28.37
N THR A 53 3.54 -2.38 -29.56
CA THR A 53 4.27 -2.31 -30.85
C THR A 53 4.99 -0.97 -31.07
N THR A 54 4.38 0.13 -30.63
CA THR A 54 4.89 1.50 -30.81
C THR A 54 5.52 2.09 -29.54
N VAL A 55 5.84 1.25 -28.55
CA VAL A 55 6.52 1.67 -27.32
C VAL A 55 8.04 1.61 -27.50
N GLY A 56 8.70 2.77 -27.38
CA GLY A 56 10.16 2.90 -27.57
C GLY A 56 10.97 2.41 -26.38
N SER A 57 10.51 2.73 -25.17
CA SER A 57 11.14 2.33 -23.91
C SER A 57 10.11 2.20 -22.79
N CYS A 58 10.45 1.39 -21.78
CA CYS A 58 9.66 1.26 -20.56
C CYS A 58 10.58 1.16 -19.34
N ASP A 59 10.39 2.05 -18.36
CA ASP A 59 11.06 1.97 -17.07
C ASP A 59 10.40 0.94 -16.13
N ALA A 60 11.04 0.69 -14.98
CA ALA A 60 10.53 -0.26 -13.99
C ALA A 60 9.16 0.16 -13.40
N ARG A 61 8.84 1.46 -13.37
CA ARG A 61 7.58 1.99 -12.82
C ARG A 61 6.42 1.74 -13.78
N GLY A 62 6.64 1.96 -15.07
CA GLY A 62 5.68 1.66 -16.13
C GLY A 62 5.35 0.17 -16.19
N LEU A 63 6.36 -0.68 -16.04
CA LEU A 63 6.14 -2.13 -15.97
C LEU A 63 5.35 -2.54 -14.72
N ASP A 64 5.65 -1.95 -13.56
CA ASP A 64 4.91 -2.24 -12.34
C ASP A 64 3.43 -1.84 -12.44
N VAL A 65 3.11 -0.77 -13.20
CA VAL A 65 1.71 -0.42 -13.53
C VAL A 65 1.03 -1.53 -14.32
N LEU A 66 1.68 -2.08 -15.36
CA LEU A 66 1.12 -3.16 -16.17
C LEU A 66 0.93 -4.46 -15.35
N LEU A 67 1.91 -4.80 -14.51
CA LEU A 67 1.85 -5.96 -13.63
C LEU A 67 0.76 -5.82 -12.56
N SER A 68 0.67 -4.65 -11.93
CA SER A 68 -0.36 -4.34 -10.94
C SER A 68 -1.76 -4.35 -11.54
N ALA A 69 -1.91 -3.83 -12.75
CA ALA A 69 -3.17 -3.89 -13.49
C ALA A 69 -3.59 -5.32 -13.82
N SER A 70 -2.66 -6.21 -14.20
CA SER A 70 -2.97 -7.63 -14.44
C SER A 70 -3.41 -8.38 -13.18
N ARG A 71 -2.76 -8.12 -12.03
CA ARG A 71 -3.20 -8.67 -10.75
C ARG A 71 -4.61 -8.18 -10.38
N ARG A 72 -4.91 -6.90 -10.60
CA ARG A 72 -6.24 -6.32 -10.36
C ARG A 72 -7.30 -6.87 -11.31
N ALA A 73 -6.97 -7.02 -12.60
CA ALA A 73 -7.84 -7.65 -13.58
C ALA A 73 -8.24 -9.05 -13.10
N SER A 74 -7.27 -9.85 -12.66
CA SER A 74 -7.53 -11.21 -12.16
C SER A 74 -8.50 -11.25 -10.97
N ARG A 75 -8.48 -10.24 -10.08
CA ARG A 75 -9.39 -10.17 -8.92
C ARG A 75 -10.85 -9.88 -9.30
N VAL A 76 -11.06 -9.20 -10.43
CA VAL A 76 -12.40 -8.87 -10.96
C VAL A 76 -12.82 -9.81 -12.10
N HIS A 77 -12.19 -10.99 -12.19
CA HIS A 77 -12.40 -11.97 -13.26
C HIS A 77 -12.12 -11.42 -14.69
N ALA A 78 -11.33 -10.36 -14.79
CA ALA A 78 -10.81 -9.83 -16.04
C ALA A 78 -9.38 -10.32 -16.31
N ARG A 79 -8.91 -10.22 -17.54
CA ARG A 79 -7.55 -10.60 -17.94
C ARG A 79 -6.86 -9.44 -18.64
N LEU A 80 -5.60 -9.16 -18.26
CA LEU A 80 -4.76 -8.21 -18.97
C LEU A 80 -3.65 -8.96 -19.72
N ARG A 81 -3.49 -8.70 -21.02
CA ARG A 81 -2.47 -9.30 -21.88
C ARG A 81 -1.60 -8.23 -22.51
N LEU A 82 -0.30 -8.50 -22.59
CA LEU A 82 0.64 -7.65 -23.33
C LEU A 82 0.93 -8.27 -24.70
N HIS A 83 0.78 -7.46 -25.74
CA HIS A 83 1.11 -7.82 -27.12
C HIS A 83 2.35 -7.06 -27.57
N HIS A 84 3.24 -7.74 -28.29
CA HIS A 84 4.47 -7.19 -28.87
C HIS A 84 5.40 -6.45 -27.87
N PRO A 85 5.78 -7.06 -26.71
CA PRO A 85 6.73 -6.43 -25.80
C PRO A 85 8.09 -6.25 -26.48
N CYS A 86 8.69 -5.07 -26.35
CA CYS A 86 10.07 -4.85 -26.81
C CYS A 86 11.07 -5.63 -25.93
N ALA A 87 12.30 -5.83 -26.42
CA ALA A 87 13.33 -6.61 -25.70
C ALA A 87 13.67 -6.06 -24.30
N GLN A 88 13.45 -4.77 -24.05
CA GLN A 88 13.58 -4.18 -22.71
C GLN A 88 12.48 -4.68 -21.77
N ILE A 89 11.22 -4.65 -22.23
CA ILE A 89 10.05 -5.10 -21.46
C ILE A 89 10.13 -6.61 -21.22
N ALA A 90 10.50 -7.40 -22.23
CA ALA A 90 10.69 -8.84 -22.08
C ALA A 90 11.75 -9.17 -21.02
N ARG A 91 12.91 -8.49 -21.04
CA ARG A 91 13.96 -8.67 -20.02
C ARG A 91 13.50 -8.31 -18.60
N LEU A 92 12.71 -7.25 -18.46
CA LEU A 92 12.18 -6.86 -17.17
C LEU A 92 11.08 -7.83 -16.68
N LEU A 93 10.28 -8.40 -17.58
CA LEU A 93 9.32 -9.45 -17.26
C LEU A 93 10.00 -10.75 -16.82
N ASP A 94 11.11 -11.10 -17.46
CA ASP A 94 11.92 -12.26 -17.07
C ASP A 94 12.60 -12.05 -15.71
N ALA A 95 13.16 -10.87 -15.47
CA ALA A 95 13.76 -10.52 -14.18
C ALA A 95 12.75 -10.52 -13.02
N THR A 96 11.47 -10.33 -13.31
CA THR A 96 10.38 -10.32 -12.33
C THR A 96 9.59 -11.64 -12.29
N GLY A 97 10.01 -12.66 -13.05
CA GLY A 97 9.32 -13.96 -13.12
C GLY A 97 7.87 -13.88 -13.62
N SER A 98 7.50 -12.79 -14.29
CA SER A 98 6.09 -12.45 -14.61
C SER A 98 5.73 -12.72 -16.07
N ASN A 99 6.62 -13.38 -16.82
CA ASN A 99 6.46 -13.64 -18.24
C ASN A 99 5.19 -14.48 -18.55
N SER A 100 4.89 -15.47 -17.71
CA SER A 100 3.70 -16.33 -17.83
C SER A 100 2.38 -15.68 -17.42
N LEU A 101 2.42 -14.50 -16.76
CA LEU A 101 1.23 -13.79 -16.27
C LEU A 101 0.66 -12.81 -17.30
N LEU A 102 1.46 -12.45 -18.31
CA LEU A 102 1.17 -11.35 -19.22
C LEU A 102 1.31 -11.71 -20.69
N LEU A 103 2.14 -12.70 -21.03
CA LEU A 103 2.31 -13.18 -22.40
C LEU A 103 1.54 -14.49 -22.62
N THR A 104 0.93 -14.60 -23.79
CA THR A 104 0.23 -15.82 -24.17
C THR A 104 1.25 -16.74 -24.84
N ALA A 105 1.42 -17.96 -24.33
CA ALA A 105 2.03 -19.04 -25.12
C ALA A 105 1.11 -19.36 -26.33
N PRO A 106 1.64 -19.79 -27.49
CA PRO A 106 0.79 -20.25 -28.58
C PRO A 106 0.05 -21.51 -28.15
N VAL A 107 -1.26 -21.40 -27.94
CA VAL A 107 -2.12 -22.52 -27.54
C VAL A 107 -2.62 -23.24 -28.79
N SER A 108 -2.21 -24.50 -28.96
CA SER A 108 -2.83 -25.44 -29.90
C SER A 108 -4.27 -25.75 -29.48
N PRO A 109 -5.21 -25.91 -30.45
CA PRO A 109 -6.64 -25.99 -30.16
C PRO A 109 -7.09 -27.41 -29.77
N VAL A 110 -7.97 -27.50 -28.75
CA VAL A 110 -8.88 -28.64 -28.56
C VAL A 110 -10.30 -28.12 -28.27
N PRO A 111 -11.37 -28.73 -28.83
CA PRO A 111 -12.72 -28.15 -28.92
C PRO A 111 -13.64 -28.48 -27.72
N PRO A 112 -14.87 -27.91 -27.68
CA PRO A 112 -15.72 -27.85 -26.50
C PRO A 112 -16.83 -28.92 -26.45
N ALA A 113 -17.37 -29.14 -25.25
CA ALA A 113 -18.70 -29.70 -25.02
C ALA A 113 -19.29 -28.92 -23.82
N ALA A 114 -20.29 -28.05 -24.00
CA ALA A 114 -21.70 -28.27 -24.32
C ALA A 114 -22.56 -28.21 -23.05
N SER A 115 -23.58 -27.37 -23.16
CA SER A 115 -24.45 -26.79 -22.15
C SER A 115 -25.48 -27.75 -21.54
N GLY A 116 -26.12 -27.30 -20.46
CA GLY A 116 -27.36 -27.88 -19.95
C GLY A 116 -28.07 -26.95 -18.95
N ASP A 117 -29.03 -26.19 -19.46
CA ASP A 117 -30.02 -25.39 -18.73
C ASP A 117 -30.93 -26.25 -17.82
N LEU A 118 -31.49 -25.66 -16.75
CA LEU A 118 -32.91 -25.28 -16.69
C LEU A 118 -33.38 -24.84 -15.29
N MET A 119 -34.31 -23.89 -15.35
CA MET A 119 -35.02 -23.07 -14.38
C MET A 119 -36.04 -23.82 -13.49
N SER A 120 -36.37 -23.32 -12.28
CA SER A 120 -37.74 -22.87 -11.90
C SER A 120 -37.93 -22.51 -10.40
N THR A 121 -38.29 -21.24 -10.17
CA THR A 121 -39.32 -20.65 -9.27
C THR A 121 -39.90 -21.41 -8.06
N ALA A 122 -40.04 -20.73 -6.90
CA ALA A 122 -41.33 -20.22 -6.38
C ALA A 122 -41.22 -19.55 -4.98
N THR A 123 -42.19 -18.69 -4.73
CA THR A 123 -42.35 -17.61 -3.76
C THR A 123 -43.02 -18.00 -2.42
N ARG A 124 -42.72 -17.22 -1.34
CA ARG A 124 -43.58 -16.61 -0.28
C ARG A 124 -43.30 -16.98 1.21
N ALA A 125 -43.18 -15.92 2.02
CA ALA A 125 -43.18 -15.79 3.50
C ALA A 125 -44.64 -15.73 4.05
N PRO A 126 -44.99 -15.47 5.36
CA PRO A 126 -44.22 -14.96 6.52
C PRO A 126 -44.60 -15.52 7.94
N GLU A 127 -44.06 -14.86 9.02
CA GLU A 127 -44.48 -14.82 10.46
C GLU A 127 -43.90 -15.86 11.46
N ASP A 128 -43.51 -15.60 12.72
CA ASP A 128 -43.33 -14.42 13.62
C ASP A 128 -42.56 -14.90 14.93
N PRO A 129 -42.45 -14.21 16.09
CA PRO A 129 -41.19 -13.69 16.63
C PRO A 129 -40.93 -14.12 18.09
N ALA A 130 -40.04 -15.08 18.37
CA ALA A 130 -39.62 -15.28 19.77
C ALA A 130 -38.33 -16.09 19.88
N ARG A 131 -37.20 -15.39 20.00
CA ARG A 131 -36.10 -15.71 20.93
C ARG A 131 -35.02 -14.66 20.76
N ARG A 132 -35.12 -13.58 21.54
CA ARG A 132 -33.92 -12.88 21.98
C ARG A 132 -33.12 -13.89 22.80
N VAL A 133 -32.17 -14.54 22.16
CA VAL A 133 -31.05 -15.13 22.87
C VAL A 133 -30.21 -13.95 23.29
N ASP A 134 -30.20 -13.66 24.59
CA ASP A 134 -29.17 -12.83 25.21
C ASP A 134 -27.81 -13.48 24.91
N GLN A 135 -27.22 -13.14 23.77
CA GLN A 135 -25.84 -13.45 23.48
C GLN A 135 -24.99 -12.52 24.37
N PRO A 136 -24.06 -13.08 25.15
CA PRO A 136 -23.10 -12.25 25.86
C PRO A 136 -22.31 -11.49 24.79
N VAL A 137 -22.36 -10.16 24.85
CA VAL A 137 -21.53 -9.28 24.03
C VAL A 137 -20.08 -9.69 24.27
N LEU A 138 -19.49 -10.45 23.33
CA LEU A 138 -18.07 -10.71 23.32
C LEU A 138 -17.42 -9.33 23.29
N ARG A 139 -16.73 -8.96 24.38
CA ARG A 139 -15.85 -7.80 24.34
C ARG A 139 -14.76 -8.14 23.35
N ASP A 140 -14.84 -7.60 22.14
CA ASP A 140 -13.83 -7.75 21.10
C ASP A 140 -12.51 -7.18 21.63
N GLY A 141 -11.67 -8.02 22.23
CA GLY A 141 -10.36 -7.61 22.70
C GLY A 141 -9.44 -7.40 21.51
N ILE A 142 -8.81 -6.23 21.40
CA ILE A 142 -7.77 -6.01 20.38
C ILE A 142 -6.59 -6.93 20.66
N ARG A 143 -6.25 -7.73 19.66
CA ARG A 143 -5.06 -8.55 19.61
C ARG A 143 -4.03 -7.83 18.75
N LEU A 144 -2.82 -7.68 19.29
CA LEU A 144 -1.68 -7.19 18.51
C LEU A 144 -0.81 -8.38 18.14
N ARG A 145 -0.52 -8.51 16.86
CA ARG A 145 0.27 -9.62 16.32
C ARG A 145 1.39 -9.09 15.46
N ARG A 146 2.60 -9.59 15.70
CA ARG A 146 3.75 -9.34 14.83
C ARG A 146 3.67 -10.24 13.61
N LEU A 147 3.87 -9.67 12.43
CA LEU A 147 3.97 -10.43 11.20
C LEU A 147 5.44 -10.77 10.92
N THR A 148 5.67 -12.00 10.47
CA THR A 148 6.89 -12.35 9.75
C THR A 148 6.93 -11.68 8.38
N ARG A 149 8.09 -11.65 7.72
CA ARG A 149 8.20 -11.11 6.35
C ARG A 149 7.20 -11.77 5.39
N TRP A 150 7.08 -13.09 5.43
CA TRP A 150 6.15 -13.84 4.56
C TRP A 150 4.69 -13.49 4.83
N GLN A 151 4.29 -13.40 6.10
CA GLN A 151 2.93 -12.98 6.47
C GLN A 151 2.65 -11.53 6.08
N ALA A 152 3.66 -10.65 6.17
CA ALA A 152 3.53 -9.26 5.75
C ALA A 152 3.31 -9.15 4.23
N GLU A 153 3.99 -9.98 3.42
CA GLU A 153 3.74 -10.03 1.97
C GLU A 153 2.37 -10.62 1.62
N ASP A 154 1.94 -11.67 2.32
CA ASP A 154 0.62 -12.29 2.10
C ASP A 154 -0.52 -11.31 2.44
N MET A 155 -0.41 -10.61 3.57
CA MET A 155 -1.41 -9.66 4.05
C MET A 155 -1.23 -8.22 3.52
N ARG A 156 -0.24 -7.96 2.64
CA ARG A 156 0.14 -6.59 2.25
C ARG A 156 -1.00 -5.79 1.63
N GLU A 157 -1.89 -6.47 0.92
CA GLU A 157 -3.01 -5.86 0.19
C GLU A 157 -4.12 -5.46 1.16
N ASP A 158 -4.49 -6.33 2.09
CA ASP A 158 -5.46 -6.03 3.14
C ASP A 158 -4.98 -4.87 4.03
N ILE A 159 -3.67 -4.83 4.32
CA ILE A 159 -3.08 -3.74 5.10
C ILE A 159 -3.08 -2.43 4.29
N ALA A 160 -2.86 -2.49 2.98
CA ALA A 160 -2.92 -1.32 2.11
C ALA A 160 -4.35 -0.79 1.93
N ASP A 161 -5.33 -1.68 1.84
CA ASP A 161 -6.75 -1.34 1.78
C ASP A 161 -7.17 -0.67 3.09
N LEU A 162 -6.83 -1.26 4.25
CA LEU A 162 -7.02 -0.63 5.55
C LEU A 162 -6.38 0.77 5.63
N ALA A 163 -5.16 0.94 5.11
CA ALA A 163 -4.47 2.22 5.11
C ALA A 163 -5.21 3.27 4.28
N ALA A 164 -5.63 2.92 3.07
CA ALA A 164 -6.39 3.81 2.19
C ALA A 164 -7.76 4.15 2.77
N GLU A 165 -8.49 3.17 3.31
CA GLU A 165 -9.79 3.37 3.95
C GLU A 165 -9.70 4.31 5.15
N SER A 166 -8.61 4.25 5.92
CA SER A 166 -8.45 5.09 7.12
C SER A 166 -8.39 6.59 6.85
N VAL A 167 -8.07 6.98 5.62
CA VAL A 167 -7.93 8.38 5.18
C VAL A 167 -8.95 8.79 4.14
N ALA A 168 -9.75 7.84 3.62
CA ALA A 168 -10.72 8.08 2.57
C ALA A 168 -11.72 9.17 2.99
N GLY A 169 -11.92 10.16 2.11
CA GLY A 169 -12.81 11.30 2.37
C GLY A 169 -12.24 12.33 3.36
N THR A 170 -10.97 12.21 3.76
CA THR A 170 -10.27 13.21 4.58
C THR A 170 -9.28 14.01 3.74
N ALA A 171 -8.87 15.18 4.25
CA ALA A 171 -7.81 15.97 3.61
C ALA A 171 -6.44 15.24 3.52
N GLY A 172 -6.26 14.16 4.30
CA GLY A 172 -5.05 13.33 4.27
C GLY A 172 -4.98 12.34 3.11
N GLU A 173 -6.10 12.08 2.41
CA GLU A 173 -6.17 11.11 1.32
C GLU A 173 -5.14 11.39 0.21
N ALA A 174 -4.91 12.66 -0.11
CA ALA A 174 -3.95 13.11 -1.12
C ALA A 174 -2.48 12.74 -0.81
N TYR A 175 -2.15 12.46 0.47
CA TYR A 175 -0.80 12.14 0.92
C TYR A 175 -0.61 10.66 1.26
N HIS A 176 -1.69 9.89 1.23
CA HIS A 176 -1.74 8.50 1.70
C HIS A 176 -2.26 7.58 0.59
N ASP A 177 -1.68 7.71 -0.60
CA ASP A 177 -1.96 6.83 -1.73
C ASP A 177 -1.62 5.37 -1.40
N ARG A 178 -2.51 4.48 -1.86
CA ARG A 178 -2.40 3.03 -1.66
C ARG A 178 -1.16 2.45 -2.34
N GLY A 179 -0.81 2.92 -3.54
CA GLY A 179 0.38 2.50 -4.27
C GLY A 179 1.65 2.95 -3.56
N ASP A 180 1.69 4.20 -3.08
CA ASP A 180 2.80 4.72 -2.29
C ASP A 180 2.96 3.95 -0.96
N PHE A 181 1.85 3.56 -0.33
CA PHE A 181 1.88 2.68 0.84
C PHE A 181 2.56 1.34 0.53
N LEU A 182 2.14 0.65 -0.54
CA LEU A 182 2.71 -0.64 -0.93
C LEU A 182 4.21 -0.52 -1.27
N HIS A 183 4.58 0.56 -1.96
CA HIS A 183 5.99 0.83 -2.26
C HIS A 183 6.81 1.07 -0.98
N ARG A 184 6.32 1.91 -0.05
CA ARG A 184 6.97 2.14 1.24
C ARG A 184 7.11 0.84 2.03
N LEU A 185 6.04 0.04 2.14
CA LEU A 185 6.08 -1.24 2.83
C LEU A 185 7.14 -2.18 2.24
N ALA A 186 7.16 -2.32 0.91
CA ALA A 186 8.15 -3.16 0.23
C ALA A 186 9.59 -2.68 0.48
N VAL A 187 9.87 -1.37 0.36
CA VAL A 187 11.20 -0.81 0.61
C VAL A 187 11.61 -1.01 2.07
N THR A 188 10.70 -0.75 3.01
CA THR A 188 10.96 -0.85 4.44
C THR A 188 11.11 -2.32 4.90
N ALA A 189 10.40 -3.26 4.28
CA ALA A 189 10.52 -4.70 4.58
C ALA A 189 11.90 -5.29 4.27
N HIS A 190 12.68 -4.62 3.41
CA HIS A 190 14.06 -4.99 3.10
C HIS A 190 15.08 -4.44 4.11
N ARG A 191 14.67 -3.55 5.03
CA ARG A 191 15.58 -2.96 6.02
C ARG A 191 15.95 -3.95 7.13
N PRO A 192 17.21 -3.95 7.59
CA PRO A 192 17.60 -4.67 8.79
C PRO A 192 16.74 -4.26 9.99
N GLY A 193 16.31 -5.24 10.78
CA GLY A 193 15.48 -4.99 11.96
C GLY A 193 14.04 -4.54 11.66
N PHE A 194 13.57 -4.68 10.41
CA PHE A 194 12.16 -4.44 10.07
C PHE A 194 11.21 -5.21 11.00
N ALA A 195 10.19 -4.51 11.46
CA ALA A 195 9.06 -5.10 12.18
C ALA A 195 7.75 -4.49 11.71
N LEU A 196 6.74 -5.35 11.58
CA LEU A 196 5.38 -4.97 11.28
C LEU A 196 4.43 -5.64 12.27
N LEU A 197 3.54 -4.82 12.83
CA LEU A 197 2.48 -5.23 13.73
C LEU A 197 1.13 -4.96 13.07
N VAL A 198 0.19 -5.88 13.25
CA VAL A 198 -1.22 -5.69 12.95
C VAL A 198 -2.03 -5.70 14.24
N ALA A 199 -3.12 -4.93 14.24
CA ALA A 199 -4.15 -4.95 15.26
C ALA A 199 -5.39 -5.60 14.69
N GLU A 200 -5.85 -6.65 15.36
CA GLU A 200 -6.98 -7.48 14.95
C GLU A 200 -8.03 -7.51 16.06
N THR A 201 -9.30 -7.33 15.70
CA THR A 201 -10.45 -7.67 16.53
C THR A 201 -11.11 -8.90 15.91
N THR A 202 -12.33 -8.76 15.40
CA THR A 202 -12.95 -9.68 14.43
C THR A 202 -12.47 -9.41 13.00
N VAL A 203 -11.88 -8.23 12.75
CA VAL A 203 -11.29 -7.80 11.48
C VAL A 203 -9.96 -7.10 11.72
N LEU A 204 -9.20 -6.86 10.65
CA LEU A 204 -7.99 -6.04 10.68
C LEU A 204 -8.39 -4.57 10.91
N VAL A 205 -7.92 -3.96 12.01
CA VAL A 205 -8.31 -2.60 12.42
C VAL A 205 -7.14 -1.63 12.53
N GLY A 206 -5.90 -2.09 12.37
CA GLY A 206 -4.73 -1.22 12.41
C GLY A 206 -3.45 -1.93 12.01
N CYS A 207 -2.45 -1.15 11.65
CA CYS A 207 -1.10 -1.64 11.42
C CYS A 207 -0.06 -0.59 11.81
N ALA A 208 1.12 -1.03 12.21
CA ALA A 208 2.28 -0.15 12.34
C ALA A 208 3.54 -0.90 11.92
N PHE A 209 4.43 -0.24 11.20
CA PHE A 209 5.71 -0.83 10.82
C PHE A 209 6.83 0.19 10.77
N GLY A 210 8.04 -0.33 10.92
CA GLY A 210 9.24 0.49 11.03
C GLY A 210 10.50 -0.35 11.17
N PHE A 211 11.61 0.35 11.37
CA PHE A 211 12.93 -0.24 11.50
C PHE A 211 13.80 0.62 12.44
N PRO A 212 14.76 0.01 13.16
CA PRO A 212 15.69 0.75 14.00
C PRO A 212 16.75 1.47 13.16
N VAL A 213 17.15 2.65 13.62
CA VAL A 213 18.29 3.43 13.12
C VAL A 213 19.24 3.67 14.29
N GLY A 214 20.53 3.41 14.09
CA GLY A 214 21.54 3.47 15.15
C GLY A 214 22.96 3.32 14.62
N SER A 215 23.94 3.51 15.52
CA SER A 215 25.37 3.62 15.21
C SER A 215 26.06 2.35 14.72
N ASP A 216 25.37 1.21 14.65
CA ASP A 216 25.97 -0.05 14.21
C ASP A 216 25.68 -0.29 12.71
N ASP A 217 26.64 0.19 11.91
CA ASP A 217 27.07 -0.35 10.60
C ASP A 217 26.11 -0.34 9.39
N SER A 218 25.14 0.59 9.31
CA SER A 218 24.37 0.80 8.07
C SER A 218 24.51 2.21 7.51
N GLY A 219 25.46 2.38 6.59
CA GLY A 219 25.43 3.39 5.53
C GLY A 219 25.63 4.83 5.98
N ARG A 220 26.89 5.26 6.05
CA ARG A 220 27.32 6.67 6.27
C ARG A 220 26.85 7.66 5.17
N GLY A 221 25.92 7.28 4.30
CA GLY A 221 25.41 8.11 3.21
C GLY A 221 23.96 7.77 2.86
N GLY A 222 23.19 8.79 2.48
CA GLY A 222 21.78 8.68 2.11
C GLY A 222 20.83 9.24 3.17
N PHE A 223 19.53 9.00 2.98
CA PHE A 223 18.45 9.54 3.83
C PHE A 223 18.63 9.20 5.32
N ASP A 224 19.02 7.96 5.66
CA ASP A 224 19.08 7.52 7.05
C ASP A 224 20.22 8.18 7.84
N GLY A 225 21.39 8.40 7.20
CA GLY A 225 22.52 9.08 7.82
C GLY A 225 22.22 10.55 8.12
N THR A 226 21.64 11.26 7.14
CA THR A 226 21.21 12.65 7.32
C THR A 226 20.11 12.76 8.37
N LEU A 227 19.14 11.84 8.36
CA LEU A 227 18.10 11.79 9.40
C LEU A 227 18.70 11.52 10.78
N GLN A 228 19.65 10.60 10.89
CA GLN A 228 20.32 10.28 12.15
C GLN A 228 21.04 11.49 12.74
N GLU A 229 21.81 12.23 11.93
CA GLU A 229 22.51 13.45 12.38
C GLU A 229 21.53 14.51 12.90
N ILE A 230 20.44 14.73 12.17
CA ILE A 230 19.42 15.70 12.55
C ILE A 230 18.74 15.29 13.86
N ILE A 231 18.26 14.05 13.95
CA ILE A 231 17.57 13.55 15.15
C ILE A 231 18.51 13.55 16.35
N GLN A 232 19.76 13.12 16.18
CA GLN A 232 20.76 13.17 17.25
C GLN A 232 20.95 14.59 17.77
N ARG A 233 20.98 15.59 16.88
CA ARG A 233 21.10 17.01 17.27
C ARG A 233 19.85 17.55 17.96
N LEU A 234 18.66 17.12 17.52
CA LEU A 234 17.38 17.59 18.06
C LEU A 234 17.02 16.94 19.40
N THR A 235 17.30 15.65 19.58
CA THR A 235 16.83 14.87 20.72
C THR A 235 17.94 14.33 21.60
N SER A 236 19.22 14.57 21.27
CA SER A 236 20.39 14.00 21.95
C SER A 236 20.40 12.46 21.99
N ARG A 237 19.69 11.79 21.07
CA ARG A 237 19.57 10.32 21.00
C ARG A 237 20.14 9.82 19.68
N ALA A 238 21.12 8.91 19.76
CA ALA A 238 21.76 8.33 18.59
C ALA A 238 21.06 7.07 18.04
N ARG A 239 20.11 6.51 18.81
CA ARG A 239 19.32 5.32 18.46
C ARG A 239 17.83 5.65 18.55
N PHE A 240 17.10 5.28 17.51
CA PHE A 240 15.65 5.49 17.43
C PHE A 240 15.03 4.47 16.46
N VAL A 241 13.71 4.42 16.41
CA VAL A 241 12.97 3.65 15.41
C VAL A 241 12.29 4.62 14.46
N VAL A 242 12.48 4.41 13.15
CA VAL A 242 11.68 5.11 12.14
C VAL A 242 10.38 4.33 11.96
N LEU A 243 9.27 4.94 12.34
CA LEU A 243 7.92 4.44 12.07
C LEU A 243 7.47 5.02 10.73
N THR A 244 7.49 4.20 9.69
CA THR A 244 7.13 4.61 8.33
C THR A 244 5.63 4.64 8.11
N GLN A 245 4.87 3.92 8.93
CA GLN A 245 3.42 4.01 8.95
C GLN A 245 2.86 3.65 10.33
N VAL A 246 1.82 4.36 10.73
CA VAL A 246 0.85 3.93 11.74
C VAL A 246 -0.56 4.17 11.18
N VAL A 247 -1.40 3.14 11.20
CA VAL A 247 -2.81 3.18 10.81
C VAL A 247 -3.62 2.60 11.95
N ALA A 248 -4.70 3.28 12.31
CA ALA A 248 -5.71 2.75 13.21
C ALA A 248 -7.08 3.23 12.74
N HIS A 249 -7.93 2.28 12.36
CA HIS A 249 -9.31 2.58 12.02
C HIS A 249 -10.05 3.02 13.30
N PRO A 250 -10.91 4.06 13.24
CA PRO A 250 -11.77 4.42 14.35
C PRO A 250 -12.55 3.20 14.85
N HIS A 251 -12.41 2.87 16.14
CA HIS A 251 -13.12 1.77 16.78
C HIS A 251 -13.89 2.29 17.99
N ALA A 252 -15.20 2.00 18.06
CA ALA A 252 -16.10 2.56 19.06
C ALA A 252 -15.66 2.25 20.50
N GLN A 253 -15.14 1.05 20.72
CA GLN A 253 -14.75 0.57 22.06
C GLN A 253 -13.27 0.79 22.39
N HIS A 254 -12.43 1.06 21.40
CA HIS A 254 -10.97 1.06 21.59
C HIS A 254 -10.30 2.21 20.85
N ARG A 255 -10.17 3.33 21.54
CA ARG A 255 -9.60 4.57 21.00
C ARG A 255 -8.07 4.63 21.07
N ASP A 256 -7.43 3.56 21.56
CA ASP A 256 -5.99 3.51 21.83
C ASP A 256 -5.20 2.57 20.91
N ILE A 257 -5.81 2.05 19.84
CA ILE A 257 -5.18 1.10 18.89
C ILE A 257 -3.82 1.62 18.40
N ALA A 258 -3.77 2.83 17.83
CA ALA A 258 -2.53 3.43 17.33
C ALA A 258 -1.46 3.53 18.42
N ARG A 259 -1.86 3.94 19.62
CA ARG A 259 -0.95 4.09 20.77
C ARG A 259 -0.38 2.75 21.22
N ARG A 260 -1.20 1.70 21.25
CA ARG A 260 -0.75 0.36 21.62
C ARG A 260 0.16 -0.24 20.54
N LEU A 261 -0.14 -0.02 19.27
CA LEU A 261 0.71 -0.43 18.15
C LEU A 261 2.10 0.22 18.21
N GLN A 262 2.18 1.55 18.32
CA GLN A 262 3.45 2.27 18.37
C GLN A 262 4.28 1.90 19.61
N GLN A 263 3.64 1.79 20.79
CA GLN A 263 4.34 1.40 22.04
C GLN A 263 4.88 -0.02 21.94
N ARG A 264 4.09 -0.96 21.40
CA ARG A 264 4.52 -2.34 21.20
C ARG A 264 5.67 -2.43 20.22
N LEU A 265 5.60 -1.69 19.11
CA LEU A 265 6.65 -1.67 18.09
C LEU A 265 7.98 -1.13 18.65
N LEU A 266 7.93 -0.03 19.39
CA LEU A 266 9.11 0.53 20.06
C LEU A 266 9.72 -0.43 21.07
N THR A 267 8.88 -1.14 21.82
CA THR A 267 9.31 -2.17 22.79
C THR A 267 10.00 -3.35 22.08
N ASP A 268 9.38 -3.87 21.01
CA ASP A 268 9.90 -5.00 20.24
C ASP A 268 11.21 -4.66 19.50
N LEU A 269 11.43 -3.38 19.20
CA LEU A 269 12.65 -2.86 18.57
C LEU A 269 13.65 -2.23 19.56
N HIS A 270 13.40 -2.38 20.86
CA HIS A 270 14.29 -1.95 21.94
C HIS A 270 14.72 -0.47 21.86
N SER A 271 13.77 0.41 21.52
CA SER A 271 14.01 1.86 21.45
C SER A 271 13.01 2.62 22.29
N SER A 272 13.48 3.69 22.95
CA SER A 272 12.63 4.63 23.69
C SER A 272 12.24 5.86 22.87
N LEU A 273 12.74 5.99 21.63
CA LEU A 273 12.42 7.07 20.70
C LEU A 273 11.87 6.51 19.38
N GLY A 274 10.68 6.97 19.00
CA GLY A 274 10.10 6.82 17.67
C GLY A 274 10.22 8.12 16.88
N VAL A 275 10.50 8.00 15.59
CA VAL A 275 10.57 9.10 14.62
C VAL A 275 9.68 8.76 13.44
N THR A 276 8.87 9.70 12.99
CA THR A 276 8.13 9.61 11.73
C THR A 276 8.32 10.90 10.94
N VAL A 277 8.14 10.82 9.63
CA VAL A 277 8.35 11.91 8.69
C VAL A 277 7.09 12.05 7.85
N LEU A 278 6.46 13.23 7.89
CA LEU A 278 5.23 13.52 7.16
C LEU A 278 5.45 14.67 6.16
N HIS A 279 4.64 14.70 5.10
CA HIS A 279 4.61 15.83 4.20
C HIS A 279 4.11 17.09 4.96
N PRO A 280 4.72 18.28 4.77
CA PRO A 280 4.37 19.45 5.59
C PRO A 280 2.91 19.91 5.39
N ALA A 281 2.36 19.68 4.20
CA ALA A 281 0.96 19.98 3.90
C ALA A 281 -0.04 18.88 4.35
N ASP A 282 0.43 17.75 4.88
CA ASP A 282 -0.43 16.71 5.47
C ASP A 282 -0.84 17.08 6.90
N GLN A 283 -1.79 18.00 7.01
CA GLN A 283 -2.30 18.48 8.30
C GLN A 283 -3.16 17.43 9.02
N ALA A 284 -3.85 16.56 8.26
CA ALA A 284 -4.67 15.50 8.82
C ALA A 284 -3.82 14.42 9.50
N GLY A 285 -2.75 13.97 8.83
CA GLY A 285 -1.76 13.06 9.41
C GLY A 285 -1.08 13.68 10.63
N GLN A 286 -0.64 14.94 10.54
CA GLN A 286 -0.04 15.64 11.68
C GLN A 286 -0.98 15.70 12.90
N ALA A 287 -2.26 16.05 12.69
CA ALA A 287 -3.26 16.08 13.75
C ALA A 287 -3.52 14.69 14.36
N ALA A 288 -3.56 13.63 13.53
CA ALA A 288 -3.71 12.25 13.99
C ALA A 288 -2.53 11.84 14.88
N PHE A 289 -1.30 12.05 14.43
CA PHE A 289 -0.09 11.75 15.21
C PHE A 289 -0.03 12.56 16.51
N SER A 290 -0.39 13.85 16.48
CA SER A 290 -0.49 14.67 17.70
C SER A 290 -1.51 14.10 18.69
N SER A 291 -2.67 13.62 18.22
CA SER A 291 -3.67 12.97 19.09
C SER A 291 -3.17 11.67 19.73
N TRP A 292 -2.16 11.02 19.13
CA TRP A 292 -1.51 9.82 19.64
C TRP A 292 -0.29 10.12 20.54
N GLY A 293 -0.01 11.40 20.81
CA GLY A 293 1.05 11.87 21.70
C GLY A 293 2.39 12.16 21.03
N TRP A 294 2.42 12.27 19.69
CA TRP A 294 3.62 12.68 18.97
C TRP A 294 3.82 14.19 19.02
N GLN A 295 5.09 14.60 19.13
CA GLN A 295 5.49 16.00 19.11
C GLN A 295 6.06 16.36 17.74
N ASN A 296 5.53 17.41 17.12
CA ASN A 296 6.04 17.94 15.86
C ASN A 296 7.25 18.85 16.13
N MET A 297 8.41 18.49 15.57
CA MET A 297 9.67 19.23 15.70
C MET A 297 9.86 20.28 14.58
N GLY A 298 8.89 20.39 13.68
CA GLY A 298 8.91 21.31 12.54
C GLY A 298 9.50 20.69 11.28
N GLU A 299 9.61 21.53 10.25
CA GLU A 299 10.19 21.18 8.96
C GLU A 299 11.71 21.05 9.05
N VAL A 300 12.24 19.99 8.45
CA VAL A 300 13.67 19.71 8.46
C VAL A 300 14.25 19.86 7.07
N VAL A 301 15.12 20.86 6.91
CA VAL A 301 15.87 21.11 5.67
C VAL A 301 17.07 20.16 5.59
N GLY A 302 17.34 19.64 4.39
CA GLY A 302 18.51 18.81 4.10
C GLY A 302 18.23 17.32 3.95
N LEU A 303 17.01 16.86 4.26
CA LEU A 303 16.57 15.51 3.89
C LEU A 303 16.30 15.45 2.38
N PRO A 304 16.68 14.36 1.68
CA PRO A 304 16.43 14.24 0.25
C PRO A 304 14.92 14.17 -0.02
N GLY A 305 14.45 15.03 -0.91
CA GLY A 305 13.05 15.13 -1.28
C GLY A 305 12.72 16.45 -2.00
N PRO A 306 11.53 16.56 -2.61
CA PRO A 306 11.10 17.78 -3.28
C PRO A 306 10.74 18.90 -2.30
N VAL A 307 10.43 18.56 -1.05
CA VAL A 307 10.03 19.49 0.02
C VAL A 307 10.67 19.09 1.34
N ALA A 308 10.86 20.05 2.25
CA ALA A 308 11.31 19.80 3.61
C ALA A 308 10.17 19.12 4.40
N PRO A 309 10.35 17.87 4.88
CA PRO A 309 9.28 17.20 5.59
C PRO A 309 9.22 17.61 7.06
N CYS A 310 8.04 17.46 7.66
CA CYS A 310 7.86 17.60 9.10
C CYS A 310 8.37 16.36 9.82
N VAL A 311 9.21 16.55 10.83
CA VAL A 311 9.70 15.46 11.69
C VAL A 311 8.89 15.42 12.97
N LEU A 312 8.28 14.28 13.25
CA LEU A 312 7.53 14.05 14.49
C LEU A 312 8.26 13.01 15.33
N THR A 313 8.28 13.22 16.64
CA THR A 313 8.94 12.32 17.59
C THR A 313 7.99 11.83 18.68
N LEU A 314 8.21 10.60 19.14
CA LEU A 314 7.50 9.99 20.25
C LEU A 314 8.51 9.43 21.25
N SER A 315 8.48 9.91 22.49
CA SER A 315 9.31 9.39 23.57
C SER A 315 8.51 8.44 24.46
N ALA A 316 9.01 7.23 24.68
CA ALA A 316 8.40 6.26 25.58
C ALA A 316 8.50 6.67 27.07
N GLU A 317 9.46 7.53 27.42
CA GLU A 317 9.76 7.95 28.80
C GLU A 317 8.93 9.15 29.31
N GLY A 318 8.12 9.77 28.43
CA GLY A 318 7.45 11.05 28.73
C GLY A 318 5.97 10.97 29.10
N GLN A 319 5.37 9.78 29.28
CA GLN A 319 3.98 9.73 29.70
C GLN A 319 3.86 9.94 31.22
N PRO A 320 3.14 10.97 31.71
CA PRO A 320 2.81 11.03 33.12
C PRO A 320 1.99 9.79 33.43
N SER A 321 2.52 8.97 34.34
CA SER A 321 1.80 7.84 34.89
C SER A 321 0.48 8.38 35.44
N ALA A 322 -0.65 8.02 34.82
CA ALA A 322 -1.94 8.19 35.46
C ALA A 322 -1.89 7.38 36.75
N ARG A 323 -1.57 8.06 37.85
CA ARG A 323 -1.64 7.49 39.19
C ARG A 323 -3.09 7.05 39.39
N ARG A 324 -3.21 5.78 39.79
CA ARG A 324 -4.43 5.19 40.35
C ARG A 324 -4.95 6.01 41.53
#